data_AF-A0A2V5W2L9-F1
#
_entry.id   AF-A0A2V5W2L9-F1
#
_cell.length_a   1.000
_cell.length_b   1.000
_cell.length_c   1.000
_cell.angle_alpha   90.00
_cell.angle_beta   90.00
_cell.angle_gamma   90.00
#
_symmetry.space_group_name_H-M   'P 1'
#
loop_
_entity.id
_entity.type
_entity.pdbx_description
1 polymer ?
#
loop_
_entity_poly.entity_id
_entity_poly.type
_entity_poly.pdbx_seq_one_letter_code
_entity_poly.pdbx_strand_id
1 'polypeptide(L)'
;MIRRAKTPGSARTHCSTRVAFAIATVLLFAVTARSAGPPDYSAIDAIFTEYCLDCHGSTEPEGKLIMESHELLMKGGESGAVIVPGKSDESLLVKLVEGRVEKEGK
;
A
#
# COMPACT_ATOMS: atom_id res chain seq x y z
N MET A 1 -1.27 -68.67 -48.18
CA MET A 1 -1.33 -67.19 -48.22
C MET A 1 -2.40 -66.71 -47.26
N ILE A 2 -2.04 -66.27 -46.06
CA ILE A 2 -2.96 -65.53 -45.17
C ILE A 2 -2.12 -64.43 -44.50
N ARG A 3 -2.23 -63.20 -45.02
CA ARG A 3 -1.50 -62.04 -44.47
C ARG A 3 -2.19 -61.61 -43.18
N ARG A 4 -1.49 -61.65 -42.04
CA ARG A 4 -1.95 -61.01 -40.80
C ARG A 4 -1.81 -59.49 -40.94
N ALA A 5 -2.92 -58.79 -40.77
CA ALA A 5 -2.97 -57.33 -40.77
C ALA A 5 -2.30 -56.77 -39.51
N LYS A 6 -1.43 -55.78 -39.73
CA LYS A 6 -0.80 -54.90 -38.73
C LYS A 6 -1.84 -53.86 -38.30
N THR A 7 -2.21 -53.80 -37.01
CA THR A 7 -2.94 -52.64 -36.46
C THR A 7 -1.95 -51.50 -36.14
N PRO A 8 -2.26 -50.23 -36.47
CA PRO A 8 -1.46 -49.08 -36.06
C PRO A 8 -1.89 -48.58 -34.66
N GLY A 9 -0.93 -47.94 -33.99
CA GLY A 9 -0.92 -47.65 -32.57
C GLY A 9 -2.04 -46.74 -32.03
N SER A 10 -2.50 -47.09 -30.83
CA SER A 10 -3.21 -46.19 -29.93
C SER A 10 -2.19 -45.24 -29.28
N ALA A 11 -1.92 -44.11 -29.93
CA ALA A 11 -1.29 -42.96 -29.31
C ALA A 11 -2.34 -41.85 -29.27
N ARG A 12 -3.13 -41.79 -28.19
CA ARG A 12 -4.18 -40.78 -28.08
C ARG A 12 -4.28 -40.20 -26.66
N THR A 13 -3.98 -38.90 -26.60
CA THR A 13 -4.82 -37.88 -25.93
C THR A 13 -4.55 -37.52 -24.47
N HIS A 14 -3.31 -37.53 -23.96
CA HIS A 14 -3.02 -37.01 -22.60
C HIS A 14 -2.16 -35.73 -22.55
N CYS A 15 -1.57 -35.30 -23.66
CA CYS A 15 -0.68 -34.13 -23.69
C CYS A 15 -1.44 -32.79 -23.83
N SER A 16 -2.57 -32.77 -24.55
CA SER A 16 -3.31 -31.53 -24.86
C SER A 16 -4.16 -31.00 -23.69
N THR A 17 -4.58 -31.85 -22.76
CA THR A 17 -5.54 -31.48 -21.70
C THR A 17 -4.86 -30.83 -20.49
N ARG A 18 -3.58 -31.14 -20.25
CA ARG A 18 -2.81 -30.60 -19.11
C ARG A 18 -2.37 -29.15 -19.34
N VAL A 19 -2.09 -28.78 -20.59
CA VAL A 19 -1.66 -27.42 -20.97
C VAL A 19 -2.83 -26.43 -20.86
N ALA A 20 -4.03 -26.82 -21.30
CA ALA A 20 -5.21 -25.95 -21.22
C ALA A 20 -5.64 -25.63 -19.78
N PHE A 21 -5.49 -26.59 -18.85
CA PHE A 21 -5.85 -26.40 -17.44
C PHE A 21 -4.85 -25.51 -16.68
N ALA A 22 -3.56 -25.57 -17.04
CA ALA A 22 -2.51 -24.71 -16.49
C ALA A 22 -2.65 -23.25 -16.96
N ILE A 23 -3.08 -23.02 -18.21
CA ILE A 23 -3.32 -21.67 -18.73
C ILE A 23 -4.58 -21.05 -18.11
N ALA A 24 -5.65 -21.84 -17.95
CA ALA A 24 -6.89 -21.36 -17.32
C ALA A 24 -6.71 -20.97 -15.85
N THR A 25 -5.83 -21.66 -15.12
CA THR A 25 -5.51 -21.34 -13.71
C THR A 25 -4.60 -20.11 -13.57
N VAL A 26 -3.64 -19.91 -14.48
CA VAL A 26 -2.83 -18.68 -14.52
C VAL A 26 -3.68 -17.46 -14.88
N LEU A 27 -4.62 -17.58 -15.82
CA LEU A 27 -5.53 -16.49 -16.19
C LEU A 27 -6.52 -16.14 -15.06
N LEU A 28 -6.94 -17.12 -14.25
CA LEU A 28 -7.80 -16.86 -13.09
C LEU A 28 -7.06 -16.12 -11.96
N PHE A 29 -5.74 -16.31 -11.83
CA PHE A 29 -4.92 -15.66 -10.80
C PHE A 29 -4.56 -14.20 -11.12
N ALA A 30 -4.53 -13.80 -12.40
CA ALA A 30 -4.13 -12.46 -12.82
C ALA A 30 -5.20 -11.36 -12.57
N VAL A 31 -6.45 -11.75 -12.25
CA VAL A 31 -7.59 -10.83 -12.14
C VAL A 31 -7.67 -10.09 -10.78
N THR A 32 -6.87 -10.46 -9.78
CA THR A 32 -7.01 -9.91 -8.41
C THR A 32 -6.05 -8.78 -8.05
N ALA A 33 -5.21 -8.30 -8.98
CA ALA A 33 -4.33 -7.17 -8.73
C ALA A 33 -5.12 -5.84 -8.75
N ARG A 34 -5.75 -5.49 -7.63
CA ARG A 34 -6.34 -4.15 -7.41
C ARG A 34 -5.23 -3.18 -7.07
N SER A 35 -4.91 -2.25 -7.98
CA SER A 35 -4.14 -1.05 -7.62
C SER A 35 -4.98 -0.22 -6.64
N ALA A 36 -4.55 -0.11 -5.39
CA ALA A 36 -5.06 0.91 -4.50
C ALA A 36 -4.59 2.27 -5.05
N GLY A 37 -5.52 3.18 -5.31
CA GLY A 37 -5.15 4.58 -5.59
C GLY A 37 -4.48 5.23 -4.39
N PRO A 38 -4.00 6.47 -4.50
CA PRO A 38 -3.54 7.22 -3.34
C PRO A 38 -4.64 7.24 -2.25
N PRO A 39 -4.28 7.12 -0.97
CA PRO A 39 -5.27 7.17 0.10
C PRO A 39 -5.94 8.54 0.15
N ASP A 40 -7.25 8.55 0.40
CA ASP A 40 -7.96 9.77 0.75
C ASP A 40 -7.55 10.23 2.15
N TYR A 41 -7.66 11.53 2.44
CA TYR A 41 -7.26 12.09 3.74
C TYR A 41 -7.98 11.43 4.92
N SER A 42 -9.21 10.95 4.73
CA SER A 42 -9.97 10.23 5.77
C SER A 42 -9.27 8.96 6.28
N ALA A 43 -8.48 8.28 5.45
CA ALA A 43 -7.69 7.14 5.88
C ALA A 43 -6.49 7.56 6.77
N ILE A 44 -6.02 8.79 6.62
CA ILE A 44 -4.92 9.38 7.39
C ILE A 44 -5.46 9.95 8.70
N ASP A 45 -6.63 10.59 8.67
CA ASP A 45 -7.31 11.17 9.83
C ASP A 45 -7.57 10.16 10.95
N ALA A 46 -7.90 8.91 10.58
CA ALA A 46 -8.05 7.82 11.54
C ALA A 46 -6.75 7.53 12.32
N ILE A 47 -5.59 7.68 11.68
CA ILE A 47 -4.28 7.48 12.33
C ILE A 47 -4.01 8.61 13.31
N PHE A 48 -4.26 9.86 12.92
CA PHE A 48 -4.06 11.00 13.81
C PHE A 48 -5.01 10.96 15.01
N THR A 49 -6.27 10.58 14.78
CA THR A 49 -7.27 10.43 15.84
C THR A 49 -6.84 9.42 16.89
N GLU A 50 -6.30 8.27 16.47
CA GLU A 50 -5.92 7.20 17.40
C GLU A 50 -4.63 7.50 18.17
N TYR A 51 -3.65 8.18 17.55
CA TYR A 51 -2.28 8.24 18.11
C TYR A 51 -1.74 9.64 18.37
N CYS A 52 -2.40 10.70 17.91
CA CYS A 52 -1.80 12.05 17.88
C CYS A 52 -2.67 13.10 18.58
N LEU A 53 -3.99 13.01 18.49
CA LEU A 53 -4.89 14.08 18.96
C LEU A 53 -4.90 14.26 20.49
N ASP A 54 -4.47 13.27 21.26
CA ASP A 54 -4.33 13.39 22.72
C ASP A 54 -3.41 14.55 23.12
N CYS A 55 -2.35 14.80 22.35
CA CYS A 55 -1.37 15.88 22.59
C CYS A 55 -1.43 17.01 21.54
N HIS A 56 -1.86 16.71 20.31
CA HIS A 56 -1.92 17.66 19.19
C HIS A 56 -3.37 17.97 18.76
N GLY A 57 -4.32 17.87 19.69
CA GLY A 57 -5.69 18.36 19.53
C GLY A 57 -5.79 19.88 19.72
N SER A 58 -6.97 20.45 19.45
CA SER A 58 -7.18 21.91 19.56
C SER A 58 -7.14 22.44 20.99
N THR A 59 -7.28 21.56 21.99
CA THR A 59 -7.22 21.93 23.41
C THR A 59 -5.79 21.80 23.90
N GLU A 60 -5.09 22.93 24.04
CA GLU A 60 -3.69 23.01 24.50
C GLU A 60 -2.69 22.17 23.67
N PRO A 61 -2.59 22.40 22.33
CA PRO A 61 -1.74 21.62 21.45
C PRO A 61 -0.25 21.75 21.81
N GLU A 62 0.41 20.62 22.03
CA GLU A 62 1.86 20.55 22.16
C GLU A 62 2.54 21.11 20.90
N GLY A 63 3.58 21.92 21.10
CA GLY A 63 4.29 22.59 20.00
C GLY A 63 3.39 23.43 19.09
N LYS A 64 2.21 23.87 19.57
CA LYS A 64 1.17 24.59 18.81
C LYS A 64 0.74 23.91 17.50
N LEU A 65 0.97 22.61 17.36
CA LEU A 65 0.58 21.84 16.19
C LEU A 65 -0.80 21.21 16.43
N ILE A 66 -1.74 21.48 15.52
CA ILE A 66 -3.10 20.92 15.58
C ILE A 66 -3.31 19.99 14.39
N MET A 67 -3.70 18.74 14.65
CA MET A 67 -3.83 17.68 13.63
C MET A 67 -5.28 17.24 13.35
N GLU A 68 -6.27 17.96 13.88
CA GLU A 68 -7.71 17.61 13.75
C GLU A 68 -8.29 17.79 12.34
N SER A 69 -7.64 18.59 11.49
CA SER A 69 -8.07 18.78 10.11
C SER A 69 -6.88 18.96 9.20
N HIS A 70 -7.09 18.69 7.91
CA HIS A 70 -6.07 18.91 6.89
C HIS A 70 -5.62 20.38 6.87
N GLU A 71 -6.53 21.34 6.98
CA GLU A 71 -6.19 22.77 7.01
C GLU A 71 -5.31 23.14 8.21
N LEU A 72 -5.64 22.64 9.40
CA LEU A 72 -4.88 22.93 10.62
C LEU A 72 -3.51 22.25 10.61
N LEU A 73 -3.43 21.02 10.11
CA LEU A 73 -2.18 20.30 9.94
C LEU A 73 -1.23 21.02 8.97
N MET A 74 -1.78 21.53 7.85
CA MET A 74 -1.01 22.28 6.86
C MET A 74 -0.55 23.65 7.36
N LYS A 75 -1.20 24.23 8.37
CA LYS A 75 -0.76 25.46 9.03
C LYS A 75 0.56 25.27 9.79
N GLY A 76 0.82 24.06 10.28
CA GLY A 76 2.01 23.75 11.08
C GLY A 76 1.93 24.23 12.53
N GLY A 77 3.07 24.17 13.24
CA GLY A 77 3.20 24.51 14.65
C GLY A 77 4.35 25.48 14.93
N GLU A 78 4.91 25.42 16.15
CA GLU A 78 6.06 26.24 16.58
C GLU A 78 7.30 26.01 15.72
N SER A 79 7.49 24.78 15.25
CA SER A 79 8.58 24.39 14.34
C SER A 79 8.32 24.80 12.88
N GLY A 80 7.24 25.54 12.61
CA GLY A 80 6.82 25.92 11.27
C GLY A 80 6.01 24.83 10.55
N ALA A 81 6.10 24.81 9.22
CA ALA A 81 5.40 23.83 8.40
C ALA A 81 5.93 22.41 8.65
N VAL A 82 5.02 21.49 9.00
CA VAL A 82 5.39 20.09 9.31
C VAL A 82 5.27 19.15 8.10
N ILE A 83 4.55 19.57 7.07
CA ILE A 83 4.36 18.85 5.80
C ILE A 83 4.89 19.68 4.64
N VAL A 84 5.67 19.04 3.77
CA VAL A 84 6.09 19.57 2.47
C VAL A 84 5.39 18.76 1.37
N PRO A 85 4.38 19.33 0.68
CA PRO A 85 3.60 18.59 -0.32
C PRO A 85 4.48 17.95 -1.41
N GLY A 86 4.25 16.67 -1.67
CA GLY A 86 4.99 15.89 -2.66
C GLY A 86 6.43 15.53 -2.27
N LYS A 87 6.90 15.94 -1.09
CA LYS A 87 8.28 15.73 -0.62
C LYS A 87 8.27 15.18 0.81
N SER A 88 7.83 13.93 0.95
CA SER A 88 7.72 13.26 2.26
C SER A 88 9.05 13.27 3.03
N ASP A 89 10.17 13.03 2.36
CA ASP A 89 11.51 13.04 2.99
C ASP A 89 11.96 14.41 3.51
N GLU A 90 11.36 15.50 3.02
CA GLU A 90 11.65 16.85 3.51
C GLU A 90 10.73 17.24 4.67
N SER A 91 9.57 16.57 4.81
CA SER A 91 8.54 16.86 5.80
C SER A 91 9.00 16.52 7.23
N LEU A 92 8.90 17.50 8.14
CA LEU A 92 9.28 17.31 9.53
C LEU A 92 8.46 16.21 10.21
N LEU A 93 7.16 16.13 9.91
CA LEU A 93 6.27 15.09 10.44
C LEU A 93 6.81 13.68 10.16
N VAL A 94 7.20 13.43 8.91
CA VAL A 94 7.73 12.12 8.48
C VAL A 94 9.07 11.84 9.17
N LYS A 95 9.96 12.82 9.24
CA LYS A 95 11.24 12.66 9.93
C LYS A 95 11.06 12.33 11.41
N LEU A 96 10.09 12.94 12.10
CA LEU A 96 9.82 12.68 13.52
C LEU A 96 9.28 11.27 13.74
N VAL A 97 8.29 10.86 12.95
CA VAL A 97 7.69 9.51 13.07
C VAL A 97 8.71 8.42 12.78
N GLU A 98 9.63 8.65 11.85
CA GLU A 98 10.69 7.69 11.52
C GLU A 98 11.94 7.81 12.41
N GLY A 99 11.98 8.75 13.36
CA GLY A 99 13.15 8.96 14.21
C GLY A 99 14.38 9.51 13.48
N ARG A 100 14.19 10.17 12.33
CA ARG A 100 15.22 10.82 11.51
C ARG A 100 15.58 12.24 11.99
N VAL A 101 15.04 12.70 13.11
CA VAL A 101 15.36 14.00 13.71
C VAL A 101 16.29 13.77 14.90
N GLU A 102 17.50 14.33 14.82
CA GLU A 102 18.42 14.35 15.96
C GLU A 102 17.85 15.29 17.03
N LYS A 103 17.65 14.76 18.24
CA LYS A 103 17.14 15.53 19.37
C LYS A 103 18.28 16.45 19.84
N GLU A 104 18.31 17.70 19.39
CA GLU A 104 19.22 18.68 19.99
C GLU A 104 18.80 18.94 21.44
N GLY A 105 19.47 18.24 22.37
CA GLY A 105 19.69 18.64 23.75
C GLY A 105 18.46 18.86 24.65
N LYS A 106 17.98 17.78 25.28
CA LYS A 106 17.84 17.66 26.75
C LYS A 106 17.67 16.20 27.15
#